data_AF-A0A0F9GLP7-F1
#
_entry.id   AF-A0A0F9GLP7-F1
#
_cell.length_a   1.000
_cell.length_b   1.000
_cell.length_c   1.000
_cell.angle_alpha   90.00
_cell.angle_beta   90.00
_cell.angle_gamma   90.00
#
_symmetry.space_group_name_H-M   'P 1'
#
loop_
_entity.id
_entity.type
_entity.pdbx_description
1 polymer ?
#
loop_
_entity_poly.entity_id
_entity_poly.type
_entity_poly.pdbx_seq_one_letter_code
_entity_poly.pdbx_strand_id
1 'polypeptide(L)' 'MHRDCLGQKISVGSRVLWSAHNSHAGFEQGVMQVVSVSPKRVRVEHGETGYQSSVDPRSVVVVDLILASQAVQQE' A
#
# COMPACT_ATOMS: atom_id res chain seq x y z
N MET A 1 -15.85 3.27 1.98
CA MET A 1 -14.61 3.15 2.78
C MET A 1 -13.83 1.98 2.20
N HIS A 2 -12.59 2.19 1.72
CA HIS A 2 -11.81 1.10 1.11
C HIS A 2 -11.02 0.32 2.16
N ARG A 3 -11.05 -1.00 2.00
CA ARG A 3 -10.25 -1.92 2.78
C ARG A 3 -9.35 -2.71 1.84
N ASP A 4 -8.19 -3.08 2.35
CA ASP A 4 -7.25 -3.96 1.68
C ASP A 4 -7.77 -5.41 1.70
N CYS A 5 -7.03 -6.35 1.11
CA CYS A 5 -7.44 -7.77 1.09
C CYS A 5 -7.45 -8.43 2.49
N LEU A 6 -6.83 -7.80 3.49
CA LEU A 6 -6.83 -8.23 4.90
C LEU A 6 -7.88 -7.51 5.75
N GLY A 7 -8.71 -6.65 5.15
CA GLY A 7 -9.74 -5.90 5.83
C GLY A 7 -9.24 -4.63 6.55
N GLN A 8 -7.98 -4.23 6.38
CA GLN A 8 -7.41 -3.01 6.94
C GLN A 8 -7.90 -1.78 6.19
N LYS A 9 -8.13 -0.67 6.90
CA LYS A 9 -8.58 0.58 6.27
C LYS A 9 -7.47 1.19 5.43
N ILE A 10 -7.74 1.43 4.15
CA ILE A 10 -6.85 2.17 3.25
C ILE A 10 -7.15 3.66 3.42
N SER A 11 -6.13 4.44 3.79
CA SER A 11 -6.23 5.91 3.95
C SER A 11 -5.13 6.61 3.17
N VAL A 12 -5.34 7.90 2.85
CA VAL A 12 -4.27 8.74 2.31
C VAL A 12 -3.13 8.80 3.33
N GLY A 13 -1.91 8.66 2.85
CA GLY A 13 -0.69 8.59 3.66
C GLY A 13 -0.28 7.18 4.05
N SER A 14 -1.17 6.17 3.96
CA SER A 14 -0.84 4.79 4.30
C SER A 14 0.28 4.24 3.43
N ARG A 15 1.18 3.46 4.06
CA ARG A 15 2.19 2.66 3.37
C ARG A 15 1.58 1.34 2.94
N VAL A 16 1.84 0.96 1.71
CA VAL A 16 1.23 -0.23 1.11
C VAL A 16 2.19 -1.02 0.24
N LEU A 17 1.93 -2.31 0.12
CA LEU A 17 2.49 -3.17 -0.93
C LEU A 17 1.40 -3.38 -2.00
N TRP A 18 1.79 -3.31 -3.26
CA TRP A 18 0.88 -3.51 -4.41
C TRP A 18 1.49 -4.49 -5.40
N SER A 19 0.65 -5.37 -5.97
CA SER A 19 0.98 -6.16 -7.16
C SER A 19 -0.13 -6.04 -8.19
N ALA A 20 0.23 -5.96 -9.47
CA ALA A 20 -0.74 -6.06 -10.57
C ALA A 20 -1.49 -7.40 -10.60
N HIS A 21 -0.93 -8.47 -10.00
CA HIS A 21 -1.49 -9.83 -10.03
C HIS A 21 -1.55 -10.51 -8.65
N ASN A 22 -1.41 -9.75 -7.56
CA ASN A 22 -1.25 -10.26 -6.18
C ASN A 22 -0.08 -11.23 -5.93
N SER A 23 0.67 -11.67 -6.95
CA SER A 23 1.73 -12.67 -6.83
C SER A 23 3.08 -12.09 -6.40
N HIS A 24 3.34 -10.80 -6.65
CA HIS A 24 4.64 -10.16 -6.39
C HIS A 24 4.52 -8.81 -5.67
N ALA A 25 3.55 -8.68 -4.76
CA ALA A 25 3.24 -7.36 -4.17
C ALA A 25 4.45 -6.76 -3.47
N GLY A 26 4.94 -5.62 -4.00
CA GLY A 26 6.07 -4.88 -3.46
C GLY A 26 7.45 -5.55 -3.51
N PHE A 27 7.62 -6.68 -4.21
CA PHE A 27 8.96 -7.29 -4.35
C PHE A 27 9.86 -6.54 -5.32
N GLU A 28 9.33 -6.05 -6.44
CA GLU A 28 10.11 -5.27 -7.42
C GLU A 28 9.97 -3.76 -7.22
N GLN A 29 8.85 -3.31 -6.66
CA GLN A 29 8.53 -1.87 -6.59
C GLN A 29 8.57 -1.31 -5.16
N GLY A 30 8.86 -2.17 -4.17
CA GLY A 30 8.96 -1.77 -2.77
C GLY A 30 7.65 -1.29 -2.14
N VAL A 31 7.80 -0.55 -1.03
CA VAL A 31 6.69 0.08 -0.31
C VAL A 31 6.28 1.37 -1.01
N MET A 32 4.97 1.52 -1.23
CA MET A 32 4.37 2.69 -1.86
C MET A 32 3.54 3.49 -0.87
N GLN A 33 3.26 4.74 -1.18
CA GLN A 33 2.41 5.60 -0.35
C GLN A 33 1.08 5.90 -1.04
N VAL A 34 -0.03 5.78 -0.33
CA VAL A 34 -1.34 6.16 -0.86
C VAL A 34 -1.45 7.69 -0.93
N VAL A 35 -1.62 8.24 -2.13
CA VAL A 35 -1.76 9.69 -2.34
C VAL A 35 -3.20 10.12 -2.57
N SER A 36 -4.06 9.23 -3.07
CA SER A 36 -5.49 9.50 -3.17
C SER A 36 -6.34 8.24 -3.15
N VAL A 37 -7.59 8.39 -2.70
CA VAL A 37 -8.57 7.30 -2.61
C VAL A 37 -9.86 7.75 -3.29
N SER A 38 -10.32 6.96 -4.26
CA SER A 38 -11.58 7.16 -4.97
C SER A 38 -12.45 5.90 -4.84
N PRO A 39 -13.77 5.96 -5.06
CA PRO A 39 -14.69 4.83 -4.81
C PRO A 39 -14.38 3.51 -5.54
N LYS A 40 -13.53 3.54 -6.57
CA LYS A 40 -13.16 2.35 -7.37
C LYS A 40 -11.66 2.12 -7.47
N ARG A 41 -10.83 3.10 -7.10
CA ARG A 41 -9.38 3.09 -7.34
C ARG A 41 -8.64 3.75 -6.19
N VAL A 42 -7.46 3.23 -5.90
CA VAL A 42 -6.47 3.89 -5.04
C VAL A 42 -5.36 4.41 -5.93
N ARG A 43 -4.84 5.59 -5.65
CA ARG A 43 -3.61 6.07 -6.28
C ARG A 43 -2.46 5.94 -5.30
N VAL A 44 -1.38 5.32 -5.75
CA VAL A 44 -0.17 5.10 -4.98
C VAL A 44 1.01 5.76 -5.66
N GLU A 45 1.94 6.26 -4.87
CA GLU A 45 3.20 6.86 -5.31
C GLU A 45 4.37 5.94 -4.93
N HIS A 46 5.27 5.76 -5.89
CA HIS A 46 6.46 4.92 -5.79
C HIS A 46 7.61 5.78 -5.22
N GLY A 47 8.16 5.39 -4.08
CA GLY A 47 9.06 6.26 -3.30
C GLY A 47 10.31 6.75 -4.04
N GLU A 48 10.97 5.88 -4.79
CA GLU A 48 12.25 6.24 -5.46
C GLU A 48 12.05 7.08 -6.73
N THR A 49 10.90 6.94 -7.40
CA THR A 49 10.68 7.52 -8.72
C THR A 49 9.65 8.65 -8.72
N GLY A 50 8.85 8.78 -7.66
CA GLY A 50 7.67 9.65 -7.62
C GLY A 50 6.59 9.24 -8.62
N TYR A 51 6.73 8.09 -9.28
CA TYR A 51 5.77 7.61 -10.26
C TYR A 51 4.45 7.27 -9.55
N GLN A 52 3.32 7.61 -10.18
CA GLN A 52 2.00 7.34 -9.61
C GLN A 52 1.25 6.27 -10.40
N SER A 53 0.70 5.29 -9.69
CA SER A 53 -0.08 4.19 -10.24
C SER A 53 -1.52 4.22 -9.74
N SER A 54 -2.48 3.87 -10.61
CA SER A 54 -3.87 3.66 -10.22
C SER A 54 -4.14 2.17 -10.06
N VAL A 55 -4.55 1.76 -8.87
CA VAL A 55 -4.60 0.35 -8.46
C VAL A 55 -5.97 -0.02 -7.92
N ASP A 56 -6.33 -1.30 -8.03
CA ASP A 56 -7.54 -1.82 -7.39
C ASP A 56 -7.30 -1.92 -5.87
N PRO A 57 -8.18 -1.37 -5.02
CA PRO A 57 -8.04 -1.46 -3.56
C PRO A 57 -7.84 -2.89 -3.02
N ARG A 58 -8.39 -3.92 -3.69
CA ARG A 58 -8.26 -5.33 -3.31
C ARG A 58 -6.90 -5.94 -3.64
N SER A 59 -6.08 -5.26 -4.45
CA SER A 59 -4.75 -5.71 -4.85
C SER A 59 -3.63 -5.06 -4.03
N VAL A 60 -4.02 -4.40 -2.94
CA VAL A 60 -3.15 -3.64 -2.05
C VAL A 60 -3.15 -4.30 -0.69
N VAL A 61 -2.04 -4.19 0.05
CA VAL A 61 -1.91 -4.58 1.46
C VAL A 61 -1.37 -3.39 2.23
N VAL A 62 -2.06 -2.95 3.29
CA VAL A 62 -1.57 -1.87 4.17
C VAL A 62 -0.51 -2.44 5.11
N VAL A 63 0.64 -1.76 5.22
CA VAL A 63 1.79 -2.23 6.02
C VAL A 63 2.14 -1.30 7.19
N ASP A 64 1.33 -0.28 7.46
CA ASP A 64 1.55 0.68 8.56
C ASP A 64 1.71 -0.02 9.93
N LEU A 65 0.92 -1.07 10.20
CA LEU A 65 0.99 -1.85 11.44
C LEU A 65 2.21 -2.80 11.49
N ILE A 66 2.64 -3.32 10.35
CA ILE A 66 3.80 -4.23 10.25
C ILE A 66 5.09 -3.46 10.54
N LEU A 67 5.21 -2.23 10.03
CA LEU A 67 6.36 -1.38 10.24
C LEU A 67 6.47 -0.89 11.70
N ALA A 68 5.34 -0.56 12.34
CA ALA A 68 5.33 -0.19 13.75
C ALA A 68 5.75 -1.37 14.66
N SER A 69 5.32 -2.59 14.34
CA SER A 69 5.73 -3.81 15.07
C SER A 69 7.23 -4.09 14.97
N GLN A 70 7.86 -3.82 13.82
CA GLN A 70 9.29 -4.08 13.65
C GLN A 70 10.17 -3.02 14.31
N ALA A 71 9.74 -1.75 14.33
CA ALA A 71 10.46 -0.70 15.05
C ALA A 71 10.55 -1.00 16.55
N VAL A 72 9.49 -1.56 17.14
CA VAL A 72 9.44 -1.94 18.57
C VAL A 72 10.28 -3.18 18.89
N GLN A 73 10.55 -4.06 17.92
CA GLN A 73 11.36 -5.27 18.12
C GLN A 73 12.87 -5.06 17.96
N GLN A 74 13.30 -3.89 17.51
CA GLN A 74 14.71 -3.54 17.32
C GLN A 74 15.28 -2.61 18.43
N GLU A 75 14.47 -2.25 19.43
CA GLU A 75 14.90 -1.56 20.66
C GLU A 75 15.17 -2.54 21.82
#